data_AF-A0A957C309-F1
#
_entry.id   AF-A0A957C309-F1
#
_cell.length_a   1.000
_cell.length_b   1.000
_cell.length_c   1.000
_cell.angle_alpha   90.00
_cell.angle_beta   90.00
_cell.angle_gamma   90.00
#
_symmetry.space_group_name_H-M   'P 1'
#
loop_
_entity.id
_entity.type
_entity.pdbx_description
1 polymer ?
#
loop_
_entity_poly.entity_id
_entity_poly.type
_entity_poly.pdbx_seq_one_letter_code
_entity_poly.pdbx_strand_id
1 'polypeptide(L)'
;TRSLTELMDLFNTAYFAQARHYYRLNWFEAEFEQTLGIDVYSYTFDTHQGYSRFSSAPYEILILQLEMANDLRERVVGEFVGVPGLQILHTNTSEAKSFADVYKQFKQELMVTPENLDTVYGSRYATHFYSADFIAQQRKRYAEPSG
;
A
#
# COMPACT_ATOMS: atom_id res chain seq x y z
N THR A 1 24.18 -8.60 -7.34
CA THR A 1 22.96 -8.01 -7.94
C THR A 1 21.97 -9.13 -8.10
N ARG A 2 20.72 -8.97 -7.63
CA ARG A 2 19.71 -10.02 -7.83
C ARG A 2 19.43 -10.17 -9.34
N SER A 3 18.94 -11.31 -9.80
CA SER A 3 18.42 -11.47 -11.15
C SER A 3 16.91 -11.26 -11.17
N LEU A 4 16.34 -11.10 -12.38
CA LEU A 4 14.89 -11.04 -12.56
C LEU A 4 14.20 -12.32 -12.06
N THR A 5 14.77 -13.47 -12.38
CA THR A 5 14.28 -14.78 -11.93
C THR A 5 14.26 -14.87 -10.40
N GLU A 6 15.34 -14.44 -9.74
CA GLU A 6 15.41 -14.45 -8.27
C GLU A 6 14.35 -13.53 -7.64
N LEU A 7 14.03 -12.39 -8.25
CA LEU A 7 12.94 -11.55 -7.76
C LEU A 7 11.56 -12.19 -7.95
N MET A 8 11.33 -12.82 -9.10
CA MET A 8 10.07 -13.48 -9.39
C MET A 8 9.84 -14.67 -8.44
N ASP A 9 10.89 -15.45 -8.20
CA ASP A 9 10.88 -16.56 -7.24
C ASP A 9 10.66 -16.06 -5.82
N LEU A 10 11.32 -14.97 -5.42
CA LEU A 10 11.13 -14.37 -4.10
C LEU A 10 9.69 -13.85 -3.94
N PHE A 11 9.14 -13.22 -4.97
CA PHE A 11 7.76 -12.74 -4.94
C PHE A 11 6.79 -13.92 -4.80
N ASN A 12 6.88 -14.92 -5.67
CA ASN A 12 5.99 -16.09 -5.61
C ASN A 12 6.13 -16.88 -4.31
N THR A 13 7.37 -17.11 -3.86
CA THR A 13 7.64 -17.95 -2.69
C THR A 13 7.44 -17.19 -1.39
N ALA A 14 8.13 -16.07 -1.19
CA ALA A 14 8.11 -15.38 0.09
C ALA A 14 6.85 -14.55 0.29
N TYR A 15 6.27 -13.95 -0.76
CA TYR A 15 5.07 -13.13 -0.60
C TYR A 15 3.80 -13.99 -0.54
N PHE A 16 3.61 -14.88 -1.52
CA PHE A 16 2.41 -15.72 -1.61
C PHE A 16 2.54 -17.06 -0.91
N ALA A 17 3.50 -17.92 -1.29
CA ALA A 17 3.57 -19.29 -0.76
C ALA A 17 3.84 -19.35 0.75
N GLN A 18 4.60 -18.41 1.31
CA GLN A 18 4.83 -18.27 2.75
C GLN A 18 3.75 -17.43 3.46
N ALA A 19 2.64 -17.10 2.79
CA ALA A 19 1.50 -16.39 3.39
C ALA A 19 1.84 -15.01 3.99
N ARG A 20 3.01 -14.40 3.65
CA ARG A 20 3.42 -13.10 4.22
C ARG A 20 2.50 -11.95 3.83
N HIS A 21 1.78 -12.07 2.72
CA HIS A 21 0.76 -11.11 2.31
C HIS A 21 -0.39 -11.03 3.32
N TYR A 22 -0.80 -12.14 3.96
CA TYR A 22 -1.85 -12.12 4.97
C TYR A 22 -1.50 -11.24 6.16
N TYR A 23 -0.25 -11.25 6.62
CA TYR A 23 0.15 -10.34 7.70
C TYR A 23 -0.03 -8.87 7.30
N ARG A 24 0.29 -8.50 6.05
CA ARG A 24 0.07 -7.12 5.58
C ARG A 24 -1.41 -6.78 5.47
N LEU A 25 -2.23 -7.71 4.98
CA LEU A 25 -3.67 -7.51 4.84
C LEU A 25 -4.40 -7.39 6.18
N ASN A 26 -3.85 -7.99 7.24
CA ASN A 26 -4.43 -7.97 8.58
C ASN A 26 -3.62 -7.12 9.57
N TRP A 27 -2.72 -6.23 9.08
CA TRP A 27 -1.83 -5.48 9.96
C TRP A 27 -2.61 -4.55 10.91
N PHE A 28 -3.69 -3.95 10.43
CA PHE A 28 -4.53 -3.09 11.28
C PHE A 28 -5.17 -3.88 12.41
N GLU A 29 -5.73 -5.07 12.16
CA GLU A 29 -6.28 -5.93 13.20
C GLU A 29 -5.18 -6.46 14.15
N ALA A 30 -4.07 -6.94 13.57
CA ALA A 30 -3.02 -7.65 14.29
C ALA A 30 -2.14 -6.73 15.16
N GLU A 31 -1.91 -5.48 14.73
CA GLU A 31 -0.99 -4.56 15.39
C GLU A 31 -1.71 -3.32 15.90
N PHE A 32 -2.48 -2.64 15.05
CA PHE A 32 -3.10 -1.36 15.40
C PHE A 32 -4.25 -1.53 16.41
N GLU A 33 -5.19 -2.42 16.11
CA GLU A 33 -6.32 -2.72 16.98
C GLU A 33 -5.87 -3.43 18.26
N GLN A 34 -4.99 -4.43 18.16
CA GLN A 34 -4.44 -5.10 19.35
C GLN A 34 -3.71 -4.13 20.29
N THR A 35 -2.98 -3.16 19.76
CA THR A 35 -2.18 -2.24 20.58
C THR A 35 -2.98 -1.06 21.12
N LEU A 36 -3.86 -0.48 20.30
CA LEU A 36 -4.57 0.77 20.62
C LEU A 36 -6.03 0.55 21.01
N GLY A 37 -6.59 -0.64 20.75
CA GLY A 37 -8.00 -0.95 20.96
C GLY A 37 -8.93 -0.29 19.93
N ILE A 38 -8.42 0.02 18.73
CA ILE A 38 -9.14 0.81 17.71
C ILE A 38 -9.31 -0.02 16.44
N ASP A 39 -10.55 -0.40 16.14
CA ASP A 39 -10.92 -0.96 14.83
C ASP A 39 -11.04 0.18 13.81
N VAL A 40 -10.01 0.38 13.00
CA VAL A 40 -9.99 1.41 11.95
C VAL A 40 -11.10 1.22 10.91
N TYR A 41 -11.54 -0.02 10.69
CA TYR A 41 -12.55 -0.33 9.69
C TYR A 41 -13.97 0.03 10.14
N SER A 42 -14.14 0.38 11.43
CA SER A 42 -15.40 0.91 11.96
C SER A 42 -15.63 2.39 11.58
N TYR A 43 -14.59 3.07 11.08
CA TYR A 43 -14.65 4.45 10.61
C TYR A 43 -14.77 4.50 9.09
N THR A 44 -15.42 5.54 8.55
CA THR A 44 -15.51 5.70 7.08
C THR A 44 -14.17 6.18 6.52
N PHE A 45 -13.76 5.62 5.39
CA PHE A 45 -12.59 6.07 4.64
C PHE A 45 -13.00 6.68 3.29
N ASP A 46 -12.60 7.92 3.03
CA ASP A 46 -12.80 8.57 1.73
C ASP A 46 -11.76 8.07 0.71
N THR A 47 -12.14 7.03 -0.03
CA THR A 47 -11.30 6.41 -1.07
C THR A 47 -11.04 7.32 -2.27
N HIS A 48 -11.85 8.36 -2.50
CA HIS A 48 -11.64 9.30 -3.60
C HIS A 48 -10.63 10.39 -3.20
N GLN A 49 -10.69 10.84 -1.95
CA GLN A 49 -9.72 11.78 -1.41
C GLN A 49 -8.39 11.11 -1.05
N GLY A 50 -8.44 9.82 -0.74
CA GLY A 50 -7.29 8.99 -0.40
C GLY A 50 -6.82 9.13 1.05
N TYR A 51 -7.56 9.84 1.91
CA TYR A 51 -7.27 9.91 3.34
C TYR A 51 -8.53 10.09 4.16
N SER A 52 -8.45 9.81 5.45
CA SER A 52 -9.47 10.19 6.43
C SER A 52 -8.85 10.48 7.79
N ARG A 53 -9.52 11.36 8.53
CA ARG A 53 -9.16 11.72 9.90
C ARG A 53 -10.34 11.41 10.81
N PHE A 54 -10.06 10.83 11.95
CA PHE A 54 -11.08 10.57 12.97
C PHE A 54 -10.46 10.56 14.36
N SER A 55 -11.31 10.81 15.35
CA SER A 55 -10.93 10.85 16.75
C SER A 55 -11.44 9.59 17.44
N SER A 56 -10.56 8.93 18.18
CA SER A 56 -10.88 7.80 19.05
C SER A 56 -10.15 8.03 20.36
N ALA A 57 -10.77 8.81 21.26
CA ALA A 57 -10.13 9.33 22.45
C ALA A 57 -9.35 8.24 23.21
N PRO A 58 -8.09 8.49 23.59
CA PRO A 58 -7.38 9.78 23.56
C PRO A 58 -6.67 10.11 22.23
N TYR A 59 -6.87 9.32 21.18
CA TYR A 59 -6.11 9.41 19.93
C TYR A 59 -6.81 10.24 18.85
N GLU A 60 -6.03 11.04 18.15
CA GLU A 60 -6.37 11.56 16.83
C GLU A 60 -5.66 10.71 15.78
N ILE A 61 -6.39 10.24 14.77
CA ILE A 61 -5.86 9.30 13.78
C ILE A 61 -5.98 9.92 12.39
N LEU A 62 -4.91 9.81 11.63
CA LEU A 62 -4.85 10.07 10.19
C LEU A 62 -4.47 8.77 9.48
N ILE A 63 -5.32 8.32 8.56
CA ILE A 63 -5.01 7.24 7.62
C ILE A 63 -4.97 7.85 6.23
N LEU A 64 -3.95 7.50 5.44
CA LEU A 64 -3.74 8.05 4.10
C LEU A 64 -3.15 7.00 3.15
N GLN A 65 -3.51 7.09 1.88
CA GLN A 65 -2.96 6.30 0.79
C GLN A 65 -1.63 6.88 0.30
N LEU A 66 -0.70 6.02 -0.12
CA LEU A 66 0.60 6.44 -0.64
C LEU A 66 0.52 6.88 -2.12
N GLU A 67 -0.62 6.67 -2.75
CA GLU A 67 -0.93 7.05 -4.12
C GLU A 67 -1.45 8.50 -4.23
N MET A 68 -1.75 9.14 -3.08
CA MET A 68 -2.17 10.54 -3.03
C MET A 68 -1.13 11.47 -3.65
N ALA A 69 -1.59 12.56 -4.27
CA ALA A 69 -0.71 13.62 -4.76
C ALA A 69 0.19 14.17 -3.65
N ASN A 70 1.45 14.46 -3.98
CA ASN A 70 2.46 14.84 -2.98
C ASN A 70 2.09 16.13 -2.23
N ASP A 71 1.62 17.14 -2.95
CA ASP A 71 1.16 18.42 -2.39
C ASP A 71 -0.03 18.24 -1.44
N LEU A 72 -0.98 17.37 -1.80
CA LEU A 72 -2.10 17.01 -0.94
C LEU A 72 -1.61 16.30 0.32
N ARG A 73 -0.69 15.33 0.18
CA ARG A 73 -0.14 14.58 1.30
C ARG A 73 0.63 15.49 2.27
N GLU A 74 1.51 16.33 1.74
CA GLU A 74 2.29 17.31 2.52
C GLU A 74 1.37 18.22 3.33
N ARG A 75 0.34 18.77 2.68
CA ARG A 75 -0.69 19.59 3.34
C ARG A 75 -1.43 18.81 4.42
N VAL A 76 -1.91 17.61 4.10
CA VAL A 76 -2.71 16.79 5.03
C VAL A 76 -1.89 16.36 6.24
N VAL A 77 -0.64 15.97 6.06
CA VAL A 77 0.26 15.61 7.17
C VAL A 77 0.61 16.86 7.97
N GLY A 78 0.99 17.97 7.32
CA GLY A 78 1.33 19.22 7.99
C GLY A 78 0.21 19.77 8.87
N GLU A 79 -1.03 19.77 8.36
CA GLU A 79 -2.21 20.12 9.14
C GLU A 79 -2.43 19.18 10.35
N PHE A 80 -2.21 17.88 10.18
CA PHE A 80 -2.43 16.89 11.23
C PHE A 80 -1.41 16.99 12.37
N VAL A 81 -0.14 17.25 12.04
CA VAL A 81 0.94 17.37 13.04
C VAL A 81 1.14 18.81 13.54
N GLY A 82 0.37 19.78 13.03
CA GLY A 82 0.50 21.19 13.39
C GLY A 82 1.77 21.87 12.87
N VAL A 83 2.32 21.40 11.75
CA VAL A 83 3.52 21.96 11.10
C VAL A 83 3.13 22.52 9.72
N PRO A 84 2.85 23.84 9.63
CA PRO A 84 2.57 24.50 8.36
C PRO A 84 3.78 24.43 7.42
N GLY A 85 3.54 24.20 6.12
CA GLY A 85 4.61 24.15 5.11
C GLY A 85 5.51 22.93 5.21
N LEU A 86 5.04 21.84 5.83
CA LEU A 86 5.73 20.55 5.84
C LEU A 86 6.03 20.10 4.40
N GLN A 87 7.27 19.68 4.15
CA GLN A 87 7.70 19.11 2.87
C GLN A 87 8.23 17.70 3.09
N ILE A 88 7.82 16.77 2.22
CA ILE A 88 8.28 15.38 2.24
C ILE A 88 9.37 15.25 1.18
N LEU A 89 10.63 15.38 1.63
CA LEU A 89 11.78 15.28 0.74
C LEU A 89 11.95 13.84 0.22
N HIS A 90 12.01 13.69 -1.10
CA HIS A 90 12.32 12.40 -1.72
C HIS A 90 13.83 12.16 -1.68
N THR A 91 14.28 11.24 -0.83
CA THR A 91 15.67 10.77 -0.85
C THR A 91 15.81 9.65 -1.88
N ASN A 92 16.48 9.93 -3.00
CA ASN A 92 16.83 8.91 -3.98
C ASN A 92 18.00 8.08 -3.43
N THR A 93 17.72 7.03 -2.66
CA THR A 93 18.75 6.15 -2.11
C THR A 93 19.53 5.49 -3.25
N SER A 94 20.87 5.65 -3.26
CA SER A 94 21.80 5.17 -4.29
C SER A 94 21.70 3.67 -4.58
N GLU A 95 21.24 2.87 -3.62
CA GLU A 95 20.94 1.44 -3.76
C GLU A 95 19.88 1.14 -4.84
N ALA A 96 18.95 2.07 -5.08
CA ALA A 96 17.95 1.91 -6.14
C ALA A 96 18.58 1.94 -7.54
N LYS A 97 19.73 2.62 -7.74
CA LYS A 97 20.36 2.76 -9.05
C LYS A 97 21.08 1.50 -9.52
N SER A 98 21.73 0.76 -8.61
CA SER A 98 22.51 -0.45 -8.97
C SER A 98 21.64 -1.62 -9.42
N PHE A 99 20.34 -1.55 -9.13
CA PHE A 99 19.35 -2.58 -9.46
C PHE A 99 18.11 -2.01 -10.17
N ALA A 100 18.14 -0.74 -10.58
CA ALA A 100 17.00 -0.04 -11.16
C ALA A 100 16.44 -0.76 -12.38
N ASP A 101 17.32 -1.24 -13.26
CA ASP A 101 16.92 -1.85 -14.53
C ASP A 101 16.23 -3.19 -14.32
N VAL A 102 16.81 -4.08 -13.50
CA VAL A 102 16.20 -5.37 -13.18
C VAL A 102 14.91 -5.20 -12.38
N TYR A 103 14.86 -4.23 -11.47
CA TYR A 103 13.62 -3.91 -10.74
C TYR A 103 12.53 -3.32 -11.65
N LYS A 104 12.92 -2.51 -12.64
CA LYS A 104 11.99 -1.99 -13.66
C LYS A 104 11.43 -3.14 -14.50
N GLN A 105 12.30 -4.03 -14.98
CA GLN A 105 11.91 -5.21 -15.74
C GLN A 105 10.99 -6.12 -14.93
N PHE A 106 11.31 -6.36 -13.66
CA PHE A 106 10.43 -7.11 -12.75
C PHE A 106 9.04 -6.51 -12.68
N LYS A 107 8.91 -5.19 -12.48
CA LYS A 107 7.59 -4.54 -12.44
C LYS A 107 6.83 -4.62 -13.77
N GLN A 108 7.52 -4.74 -14.90
CA GLN A 108 6.91 -4.88 -16.22
C GLN A 108 6.44 -6.32 -16.47
N GLU A 109 7.22 -7.31 -16.05
CA GLU A 109 6.95 -8.73 -16.29
C GLU A 109 6.15 -9.39 -15.17
N LEU A 110 5.97 -8.72 -14.03
CA LEU A 110 5.24 -9.26 -12.90
C LEU A 110 3.79 -9.56 -13.27
N MET A 111 3.44 -10.84 -13.20
CA MET A 111 2.07 -11.33 -13.31
C MET A 111 1.68 -11.99 -11.99
N VAL A 112 0.46 -11.72 -11.54
CA VAL A 112 -0.11 -12.30 -10.33
C VAL A 112 -1.29 -13.17 -10.74
N THR A 113 -1.37 -14.37 -10.18
CA THR A 113 -2.47 -15.29 -10.48
C THR A 113 -3.82 -14.68 -10.09
N PRO A 114 -4.91 -15.00 -10.79
CA PRO A 114 -6.25 -14.52 -10.43
C PRO A 114 -6.61 -14.82 -8.97
N GLU A 115 -6.30 -16.00 -8.46
CA GLU A 115 -6.54 -16.40 -7.06
C GLU A 115 -5.83 -15.49 -6.04
N ASN A 116 -4.57 -15.12 -6.33
CA ASN A 116 -3.80 -14.22 -5.48
C ASN A 116 -4.33 -12.77 -5.56
N LEU A 117 -4.76 -12.33 -6.75
CA LEU A 117 -5.42 -11.04 -6.94
C LEU A 117 -6.74 -10.99 -6.18
N ASP A 118 -7.53 -12.05 -6.22
CA ASP A 118 -8.79 -12.17 -5.49
C ASP A 118 -8.56 -12.11 -3.97
N THR A 119 -7.51 -12.78 -3.48
CA THR A 119 -7.12 -12.75 -2.06
C THR A 119 -6.76 -11.34 -1.61
N VAL A 120 -5.92 -10.63 -2.37
CA VAL A 120 -5.46 -9.28 -2.00
C VAL A 120 -6.59 -8.25 -2.16
N TYR A 121 -7.23 -8.20 -3.33
CA TYR A 121 -8.20 -7.17 -3.66
C TYR A 121 -9.63 -7.46 -3.20
N GLY A 122 -9.91 -8.70 -2.75
CA GLY A 122 -11.13 -9.05 -2.02
C GLY A 122 -11.02 -8.89 -0.50
N SER A 123 -9.84 -8.52 0.02
CA SER A 123 -9.63 -8.35 1.46
C SER A 123 -10.42 -7.17 2.04
N ARG A 124 -10.68 -7.23 3.36
CA ARG A 124 -11.24 -6.11 4.13
C ARG A 124 -10.37 -4.86 3.99
N TYR A 125 -9.05 -5.03 4.05
CA TYR A 125 -8.07 -3.97 3.79
C TYR A 125 -8.30 -3.27 2.45
N ALA A 126 -8.31 -4.01 1.34
CA ALA A 126 -8.41 -3.42 0.02
C ALA A 126 -9.79 -2.76 -0.19
N THR A 127 -10.86 -3.45 0.17
CA THR A 127 -12.24 -2.98 -0.06
C THR A 127 -12.64 -1.82 0.83
N HIS A 128 -11.97 -1.63 1.97
CA HIS A 128 -12.20 -0.50 2.86
C HIS A 128 -11.39 0.74 2.45
N PHE A 129 -10.11 0.55 2.13
CA PHE A 129 -9.20 1.67 1.87
C PHE A 129 -9.09 2.08 0.41
N TYR A 130 -9.61 1.32 -0.55
CA TYR A 130 -9.52 1.65 -1.97
C TYR A 130 -10.86 1.55 -2.68
N SER A 131 -11.06 2.43 -3.67
CA SER A 131 -12.28 2.44 -4.46
C SER A 131 -12.35 1.20 -5.38
N ALA A 132 -13.57 0.81 -5.75
CA ALA A 132 -13.78 -0.29 -6.68
C ALA A 132 -13.07 -0.07 -8.02
N ASP A 133 -13.05 1.18 -8.51
CA ASP A 133 -12.36 1.55 -9.75
C ASP A 133 -10.84 1.39 -9.63
N PHE A 134 -10.25 1.83 -8.51
CA PHE A 134 -8.83 1.64 -8.27
C PHE A 134 -8.48 0.15 -8.21
N ILE A 135 -9.27 -0.64 -7.48
CA ILE A 135 -9.09 -2.08 -7.37
C ILE A 135 -9.18 -2.76 -8.75
N ALA A 136 -10.17 -2.41 -9.57
CA ALA A 136 -10.34 -2.95 -10.91
C ALA A 136 -9.15 -2.60 -11.81
N GLN A 137 -8.64 -1.37 -11.72
CA GLN A 137 -7.46 -0.93 -12.47
C GLN A 137 -6.22 -1.73 -12.07
N GLN A 138 -5.99 -1.93 -10.76
CA GLN A 138 -4.82 -2.70 -10.31
C GLN A 138 -4.92 -4.18 -10.67
N ARG A 139 -6.12 -4.78 -10.58
CA ARG A 139 -6.34 -6.16 -11.04
C ARG A 139 -5.96 -6.33 -12.51
N LYS A 140 -6.42 -5.41 -13.37
CA LYS A 140 -6.06 -5.44 -14.79
C LYS A 140 -4.56 -5.29 -15.00
N ARG A 141 -3.93 -4.37 -14.26
CA ARG A 141 -2.48 -4.10 -14.35
C ARG A 141 -1.62 -5.33 -14.03
N TYR A 142 -2.01 -6.13 -13.04
CA TYR A 142 -1.21 -7.27 -12.58
C TYR A 142 -1.66 -8.62 -13.15
N ALA A 143 -2.76 -8.65 -13.92
CA ALA A 143 -3.21 -9.83 -14.64
C ALA A 143 -2.41 -10.08 -15.94
N GLU A 144 -1.77 -9.04 -16.48
CA GLU A 144 -1.01 -9.07 -17.73
C GLU A 144 0.31 -8.29 -17.57
N PRO A 145 1.36 -8.61 -18.34
CA PRO A 145 2.59 -7.83 -18.32
C PRO A 145 2.34 -6.37 -18.73
N SER A 146 2.97 -5.43 -18.00
CA SER A 146 2.96 -4.01 -18.36
C SER A 146 4.04 -3.75 -19.41
N GLY A 147 3.64 -3.80 -20.69
CA GLY A 147 4.49 -3.43 -21.85
C GLY A 147 4.92 -1.97 -21.86
#